data_AF-A0A533V745-F1
#
_entry.id   AF-A0A533V745-F1
#
_cell.length_a   1.000
_cell.length_b   1.000
_cell.length_c   1.000
_cell.angle_alpha   90.00
_cell.angle_beta   90.00
_cell.angle_gamma   90.00
#
_symmetry.space_group_name_H-M   'P 1'
#
loop_
_entity.id
_entity.type
_entity.pdbx_description
1 polymer ?
#
loop_
_entity_poly.entity_id
_entity_poly.type
_entity_poly.pdbx_seq_one_letter_code
_entity_poly.pdbx_strand_id
1 'polypeptide(L)'
;MGKQDPNPLPYGALPYFQIHYLIEPVKISNPSSYMAKCRAKTQGHFGNKRVIDIQWIGGRLAQTLASDKELTEMLKPFMIEEGEISIDPQKDRVRVHSKWKREDKLEFDPQFFHVVERIAKTIKKLES
;
A
#
# COMPACT_ATOMS: atom_id res chain seq x y z
N MET A 1 -40.17 12.11 0.47
CA MET A 1 -38.84 12.69 0.13
C MET A 1 -38.61 13.89 1.03
N GLY A 2 -37.52 13.89 1.81
CA GLY A 2 -37.19 15.01 2.71
C GLY A 2 -36.83 16.26 1.90
N LYS A 3 -37.26 17.44 2.38
CA LYS A 3 -36.92 18.73 1.75
C LYS A 3 -35.39 18.89 1.68
N GLN A 4 -34.87 19.16 0.50
CA GLN A 4 -33.46 19.49 0.27
C GLN A 4 -33.17 20.87 0.87
N ASP A 5 -32.05 21.00 1.56
CA ASP A 5 -31.59 22.27 2.14
C ASP A 5 -31.37 23.31 1.02
N PRO A 6 -32.01 24.50 1.07
CA PRO A 6 -31.85 25.54 0.06
C PRO A 6 -30.47 26.20 0.09
N ASN A 7 -29.68 26.00 1.14
CA ASN A 7 -28.35 26.57 1.27
C ASN A 7 -27.37 25.55 1.89
N PRO A 8 -27.02 24.48 1.15
CA PRO A 8 -26.10 23.48 1.67
C PRO A 8 -24.76 24.17 1.99
N LEU A 9 -24.33 24.08 3.23
CA LEU A 9 -22.98 24.50 3.61
C LEU A 9 -22.00 23.84 2.64
N PRO A 10 -21.05 24.59 2.04
CA PRO A 10 -20.05 23.98 1.20
C PRO A 10 -19.26 23.05 2.10
N TYR A 11 -19.48 21.75 1.95
CA TYR A 11 -18.60 20.74 2.53
C TYR A 11 -17.21 21.05 1.95
N GLY A 12 -16.38 21.76 2.71
CA GLY A 12 -15.01 22.04 2.32
C GLY A 12 -14.30 20.74 1.95
N ALA A 13 -13.16 20.82 1.26
CA ALA A 13 -12.43 19.61 0.89
C ALA A 13 -12.17 18.74 2.13
N LEU A 14 -12.65 17.49 2.10
CA LEU A 14 -12.42 16.55 3.20
C LEU A 14 -10.91 16.34 3.41
N PRO A 15 -10.44 16.24 4.66
CA PRO A 15 -9.04 15.92 4.94
C PRO A 15 -8.62 14.59 4.31
N TYR A 16 -7.34 14.51 3.93
CA TYR A 16 -6.71 13.29 3.43
C TYR A 16 -5.69 12.79 4.44
N PHE A 17 -5.69 11.48 4.65
CA PHE A 17 -4.83 10.76 5.58
C PHE A 17 -4.12 9.60 4.87
N GLN A 18 -3.10 9.07 5.52
CA GLN A 18 -2.33 7.94 5.02
C GLN A 18 -1.95 7.04 6.19
N ILE A 19 -2.12 5.72 6.03
CA ILE A 19 -1.71 4.75 7.04
C ILE A 19 -0.26 4.35 6.76
N HIS A 20 0.62 4.53 7.75
CA HIS A 20 2.03 4.16 7.68
C HIS A 20 2.29 2.99 8.62
N TYR A 21 2.86 1.93 8.09
CA TYR A 21 3.35 0.80 8.87
C TYR A 21 4.86 0.94 9.03
N LEU A 22 5.33 0.90 10.27
CA LEU A 22 6.75 1.03 10.60
C LEU A 22 7.30 -0.33 11.01
N ILE A 23 8.27 -0.83 10.26
CA ILE A 23 8.94 -2.10 10.53
C ILE A 23 10.24 -1.80 11.25
N GLU A 24 10.29 -2.22 12.52
CA GLU A 24 11.39 -1.96 13.45
C GLU A 24 11.73 -3.21 14.29
N PRO A 25 12.97 -3.32 14.80
CA PRO A 25 14.15 -2.60 14.33
C PRO A 25 14.65 -3.18 13.00
N VAL A 26 15.22 -2.34 12.13
CA VAL A 26 15.91 -2.79 10.91
C VAL A 26 17.25 -2.09 10.81
N LYS A 27 18.34 -2.85 10.76
CA LYS A 27 19.66 -2.31 10.41
C LYS A 27 19.66 -2.12 8.91
N ILE A 28 19.93 -0.93 8.38
CA ILE A 28 19.91 -0.72 6.93
C ILE A 28 21.32 -0.47 6.46
N SER A 29 21.94 -1.48 5.86
CA SER A 29 23.27 -1.39 5.28
C SER A 29 23.28 -0.59 3.97
N ASN A 30 22.31 -0.84 3.09
CA ASN A 30 22.11 -0.13 1.83
C ASN A 30 20.64 0.24 1.65
N PRO A 31 20.25 1.53 1.82
CA PRO A 31 18.87 1.98 1.64
C PRO A 31 18.26 1.61 0.28
N SER A 32 19.02 1.70 -0.81
CA SER A 32 18.51 1.38 -2.15
C SER A 32 18.02 -0.06 -2.28
N SER A 33 18.57 -0.99 -1.50
CA SER A 33 18.12 -2.40 -1.46
C SER A 33 16.71 -2.56 -0.92
N TYR A 34 16.26 -1.64 -0.05
CA TYR A 34 14.96 -1.67 0.63
C TYR A 34 13.87 -0.88 -0.09
N MET A 35 14.24 0.02 -0.99
CA MET A 35 13.26 0.79 -1.75
C MET A 35 12.48 -0.12 -2.69
N ALA A 36 11.16 -0.13 -2.55
CA ALA A 36 10.27 -0.89 -3.43
C ALA A 36 8.93 -0.18 -3.59
N LYS A 37 8.34 -0.30 -4.78
CA LYS A 37 7.01 0.18 -5.13
C LYS A 37 6.20 -0.93 -5.76
N CYS A 38 4.99 -1.12 -5.27
CA CYS A 38 4.02 -2.08 -5.77
C CYS A 38 2.97 -1.36 -6.62
N ARG A 39 2.73 -1.85 -7.83
CA ARG A 39 1.69 -1.37 -8.73
C ARG A 39 0.85 -2.52 -9.24
N ALA A 40 -0.47 -2.32 -9.32
CA ALA A 40 -1.33 -3.27 -10.00
C ALA A 40 -1.22 -3.11 -11.52
N LYS A 41 -1.07 -4.24 -12.22
CA LYS A 41 -1.42 -4.34 -13.63
C LYS A 41 -2.91 -4.62 -13.71
N THR A 42 -3.63 -3.78 -14.42
CA THR A 42 -5.08 -3.85 -14.50
C THR A 42 -5.57 -4.01 -15.93
N GLN A 43 -6.70 -4.66 -16.09
CA GLN A 43 -7.39 -4.80 -17.37
C GLN A 43 -8.81 -4.23 -17.25
N GLY A 44 -9.31 -3.64 -18.34
CA GLY A 44 -10.62 -2.99 -18.38
C GLY A 44 -10.59 -1.52 -17.96
N HIS A 45 -11.76 -0.88 -17.96
CA HIS A 45 -11.94 0.53 -17.63
C HIS A 45 -13.12 0.71 -16.65
N PHE A 46 -13.10 1.82 -15.91
CA PHE A 46 -14.18 2.22 -14.99
C PHE A 46 -14.55 1.10 -13.99
N GLY A 47 -15.84 0.78 -13.86
CA GLY A 47 -16.35 -0.26 -12.96
C GLY A 47 -15.96 -1.70 -13.32
N ASN A 48 -15.47 -1.93 -14.54
CA ASN A 48 -15.00 -3.25 -14.98
C ASN A 48 -13.48 -3.43 -14.81
N LYS A 49 -12.81 -2.48 -14.15
CA LYS A 49 -11.37 -2.54 -13.89
C LYS A 49 -11.07 -3.67 -12.91
N ARG A 50 -10.24 -4.62 -13.33
CA ARG A 50 -9.78 -5.74 -12.49
C ARG A 50 -8.26 -5.80 -12.44
N VAL A 51 -7.72 -6.25 -11.31
CA VAL A 51 -6.27 -6.50 -11.15
C VAL A 51 -5.96 -7.87 -11.73
N ILE A 52 -5.07 -7.92 -12.72
CA ILE A 52 -4.64 -9.17 -13.36
C ILE A 52 -3.32 -9.68 -12.76
N ASP A 53 -2.47 -8.76 -12.31
CA ASP A 53 -1.12 -9.06 -11.85
C ASP A 53 -0.57 -7.89 -11.02
N ILE A 54 0.51 -8.14 -10.27
CA ILE A 54 1.21 -7.17 -9.44
C ILE A 54 2.63 -6.99 -9.95
N GLN A 55 3.08 -5.74 -10.01
CA GLN A 55 4.44 -5.38 -10.37
C GLN A 55 5.13 -4.72 -9.19
N TRP A 56 6.31 -5.25 -8.84
CA TRP A 56 7.23 -4.59 -7.93
C TRP A 56 8.35 -3.90 -8.71
N ILE A 57 8.67 -2.67 -8.32
CA ILE A 57 9.71 -1.83 -8.92
C ILE A 57 10.61 -1.33 -7.80
N GLY A 58 11.92 -1.52 -7.91
CA GLY A 58 12.86 -1.06 -6.90
C GLY A 58 14.13 -1.91 -6.83
N GLY A 59 14.77 -1.90 -5.66
CA GLY A 59 16.01 -2.63 -5.42
C GLY A 59 15.80 -4.12 -5.15
N ARG A 60 16.73 -4.72 -4.41
CA ARG A 60 16.74 -6.15 -4.07
C ARG A 60 15.43 -6.62 -3.42
N LEU A 61 14.85 -5.82 -2.53
CA LEU A 61 13.58 -6.13 -1.89
C LEU A 61 12.45 -6.32 -2.92
N ALA A 62 12.37 -5.46 -3.94
CA ALA A 62 11.35 -5.57 -4.97
C ALA A 62 11.44 -6.91 -5.74
N GLN A 63 12.66 -7.38 -6.01
CA GLN A 63 12.88 -8.68 -6.68
C GLN A 63 12.44 -9.86 -5.80
N THR A 64 12.74 -9.79 -4.50
CA THR A 64 12.31 -10.82 -3.54
C THR A 64 10.79 -10.84 -3.39
N LEU A 65 10.15 -9.67 -3.26
CA LEU A 65 8.69 -9.56 -3.17
C LEU A 65 7.98 -10.01 -4.46
N ALA A 66 8.57 -9.73 -5.64
CA ALA A 66 8.05 -10.18 -6.93
C ALA A 66 8.09 -11.71 -7.09
N SER A 67 8.99 -12.40 -6.39
CA SER A 67 9.11 -13.85 -6.44
C SER A 67 8.11 -14.57 -5.51
N ASP A 68 7.44 -13.82 -4.63
CA ASP A 68 6.46 -14.35 -3.67
C ASP A 68 5.06 -14.41 -4.29
N LYS A 69 4.71 -15.58 -4.81
CA LYS A 69 3.41 -15.83 -5.46
C LYS A 69 2.24 -15.66 -4.50
N GLU A 70 2.41 -16.07 -3.24
CA GLU A 70 1.36 -15.97 -2.24
C GLU A 70 1.09 -14.50 -1.87
N LEU A 71 2.14 -13.71 -1.68
CA LEU A 71 2.01 -12.26 -1.50
C LEU A 71 1.30 -11.60 -2.68
N THR A 72 1.61 -12.03 -3.90
CA THR A 72 0.97 -11.52 -5.12
C THR A 72 -0.54 -11.77 -5.10
N GLU A 73 -0.98 -12.98 -4.76
CA GLU A 73 -2.41 -13.30 -4.66
C GLU A 73 -3.10 -12.55 -3.51
N MET A 74 -2.43 -12.41 -2.36
CA MET A 74 -2.98 -11.64 -1.23
C MET A 74 -3.17 -10.16 -1.58
N LEU A 75 -2.32 -9.58 -2.44
CA LEU A 75 -2.39 -8.16 -2.81
C LEU A 75 -3.51 -7.82 -3.78
N LYS A 76 -3.82 -8.70 -4.74
CA LYS A 76 -4.76 -8.41 -5.85
C LYS A 76 -6.10 -7.79 -5.39
N PRO A 77 -6.78 -8.28 -4.34
CA PRO A 77 -8.06 -7.73 -3.90
C PRO A 77 -7.96 -6.28 -3.41
N PHE A 78 -6.84 -5.91 -2.78
CA PHE A 78 -6.68 -4.60 -2.15
C PHE A 78 -6.20 -3.53 -3.11
N MET A 79 -5.49 -3.89 -4.18
CA MET A 79 -4.74 -2.92 -4.99
C MET A 79 -5.60 -1.94 -5.79
N ILE A 80 -6.89 -2.22 -6.00
CA ILE A 80 -7.82 -1.20 -6.55
C ILE A 80 -8.02 -0.07 -5.55
N GLU A 81 -8.20 -0.41 -4.27
CA GLU A 81 -8.43 0.57 -3.21
C GLU A 81 -7.11 1.15 -2.68
N GLU A 82 -6.07 0.36 -2.46
CA GLU A 82 -4.80 0.85 -1.94
C GLU A 82 -3.98 1.62 -2.99
N GLY A 83 -4.18 1.31 -4.28
CA GLY A 83 -3.47 1.95 -5.38
C GLY A 83 -2.01 1.52 -5.47
N GLU A 84 -1.08 2.41 -5.15
CA GLU A 84 0.37 2.12 -5.08
C GLU A 84 0.77 1.87 -3.63
N ILE A 85 1.53 0.81 -3.36
CA ILE A 85 2.18 0.60 -2.06
C ILE A 85 3.64 0.99 -2.21
N SER A 86 4.12 1.88 -1.36
CA SER A 86 5.51 2.33 -1.32
C SER A 86 6.21 1.80 -0.07
N ILE A 87 7.45 1.36 -0.25
CA ILE A 87 8.35 0.90 0.80
C ILE A 87 9.58 1.79 0.76
N ASP A 88 9.76 2.57 1.83
CA ASP A 88 10.84 3.54 1.96
C ASP A 88 11.72 3.20 3.18
N PRO A 89 13.05 3.04 3.01
CA PRO A 89 13.96 2.95 4.14
C PRO A 89 14.09 4.29 4.86
N GLN A 90 14.28 4.24 6.16
CA GLN A 90 14.69 5.36 7.01
C GLN A 90 15.94 4.95 7.80
N LYS A 91 16.35 5.73 8.80
CA LYS A 91 17.63 5.48 9.51
C LYS A 91 17.66 4.14 10.27
N ASP A 92 16.56 3.79 10.92
CA ASP A 92 16.43 2.67 11.87
C ASP A 92 15.19 1.78 11.61
N ARG A 93 14.45 2.10 10.55
CA ARG A 93 13.15 1.52 10.23
C ARG A 93 12.89 1.49 8.74
N VAL A 94 11.97 0.64 8.33
CA VAL A 94 11.41 0.65 6.97
C VAL A 94 9.93 0.99 7.06
N ARG A 95 9.49 1.95 6.25
CA ARG A 95 8.11 2.42 6.22
C ARG A 95 7.37 1.85 5.01
N VAL A 96 6.18 1.30 5.25
CA VAL A 96 5.25 0.86 4.20
C VAL A 96 4.00 1.73 4.25
N HIS A 97 3.57 2.27 3.10
CA HIS A 97 2.37 3.11 3.01
C HIS A 97 1.68 2.96 1.66
N SER A 98 0.36 3.17 1.62
CA SER A 98 -0.47 3.15 0.41
C SER A 98 -0.91 4.55 0.00
N LYS A 99 -1.82 4.73 -0.96
CA LYS A 99 -2.28 6.06 -1.39
C LYS A 99 -2.89 6.87 -0.24
N TRP A 100 -2.88 8.20 -0.37
CA TRP A 100 -3.69 9.08 0.48
C TRP A 100 -5.17 8.78 0.30
N LYS A 101 -5.89 8.61 1.41
CA LYS A 101 -7.33 8.35 1.46
C LYS A 101 -8.03 9.52 2.10
N ARG A 102 -9.23 9.84 1.62
CA ARG A 102 -10.11 10.78 2.32
C ARG A 102 -10.52 10.19 3.67
N GLU A 103 -10.82 11.06 4.63
CA GLU A 103 -11.30 10.68 5.95
C GLU A 103 -12.45 9.65 5.92
N ASP A 104 -13.44 9.85 5.04
CA ASP A 104 -14.60 8.95 4.87
C ASP A 104 -14.27 7.56 4.28
N LYS A 105 -13.04 7.38 3.82
CA LYS A 105 -12.51 6.13 3.23
C LYS A 105 -11.33 5.57 4.01
N LEU A 106 -10.93 6.22 5.10
CA LEU A 106 -9.84 5.76 5.94
C LEU A 106 -10.38 4.67 6.86
N GLU A 107 -9.98 3.43 6.59
CA GLU A 107 -10.32 2.28 7.40
C GLU A 107 -9.08 1.39 7.56
N PHE A 108 -8.90 0.83 8.77
CA PHE A 108 -7.91 -0.19 9.00
C PHE A 108 -8.48 -1.54 8.55
N ASP A 109 -7.81 -2.19 7.61
CA ASP A 109 -8.18 -3.50 7.11
C ASP A 109 -7.24 -4.58 7.69
N PRO A 110 -7.75 -5.46 8.58
CA PRO A 110 -6.94 -6.54 9.16
C PRO A 110 -6.37 -7.53 8.13
N GLN A 111 -7.05 -7.73 7.00
CA GLN A 111 -6.55 -8.60 5.93
C GLN A 111 -5.39 -7.95 5.20
N PHE A 112 -5.47 -6.63 4.95
CA PHE A 112 -4.33 -5.89 4.43
C PHE A 112 -3.17 -5.85 5.43
N PHE A 113 -3.44 -5.83 6.74
CA PHE A 113 -2.39 -5.92 7.74
C PHE A 113 -1.58 -7.23 7.62
N HIS A 114 -2.22 -8.37 7.34
CA HIS A 114 -1.50 -9.62 7.07
C HIS A 114 -0.59 -9.57 5.83
N VAL A 115 -0.98 -8.82 4.80
CA VAL A 115 -0.11 -8.52 3.64
C VAL A 115 1.13 -7.77 4.11
N VAL A 116 0.95 -6.74 4.92
CA VAL A 116 2.05 -5.95 5.49
C VAL A 116 2.94 -6.79 6.40
N GLU A 117 2.39 -7.69 7.22
CA GLU A 117 3.17 -8.62 8.04
C GLU A 117 4.06 -9.52 7.18
N ARG A 118 3.56 -10.00 6.03
CA ARG A 118 4.34 -10.80 5.10
C ARG A 118 5.48 -9.98 4.48
N ILE A 119 5.20 -8.76 4.04
CA ILE A 119 6.23 -7.81 3.57
C ILE A 119 7.28 -7.57 4.67
N ALA A 120 6.85 -7.36 5.92
CA ALA A 120 7.73 -7.11 7.05
C ALA A 120 8.66 -8.31 7.33
N LYS A 121 8.17 -9.55 7.21
CA LYS A 121 9.00 -10.76 7.31
C LYS A 121 10.09 -10.78 6.22
N THR A 122 9.75 -10.39 4.99
CA THR A 122 10.72 -10.31 3.89
C THR A 122 11.76 -9.21 4.12
N ILE A 123 11.34 -8.04 4.59
CA ILE A 123 12.25 -6.95 4.98
C ILE A 123 13.24 -7.42 6.04
N LYS A 124 12.76 -8.08 7.09
CA LYS A 124 13.62 -8.57 8.19
C LYS A 124 14.63 -9.63 7.74
N LYS A 125 14.29 -10.44 6.74
CA LYS A 125 15.20 -11.44 6.15
C LYS A 125 16.26 -10.83 5.22
N LEU A 126 16.14 -9.57 4.83
CA LEU A 126 17.06 -8.94 3.88
C LEU A 126 18.43 -8.60 4.51
N GLU A 127 18.48 -8.41 5.84
CA GLU A 127 19.72 -8.28 6.62
C GLU A 127 20.27 -9.60 7.17
N SER A 128 19.49 -10.68 7.11
CA SER A 128 19.92 -12.03 7.56
C SER A 128 20.79 -12.69 6.50
#